data_AF-A0AB39YU40-F1
#
_entry.id   AF-A0AB39YU40-F1
#
_cell.length_a   1.000
_cell.length_b   1.000
_cell.length_c   1.000
_cell.angle_alpha   90.00
_cell.angle_beta   90.00
_cell.angle_gamma   90.00
#
_symmetry.space_group_name_H-M   'P 1'
#
loop_
_entity.id
_entity.type
_entity.pdbx_description
1 polymer ?
#
loop_
_entity_poly.entity_id
_entity_poly.type
_entity_poly.pdbx_seq_one_letter_code
_entity_poly.pdbx_strand_id
1 'polypeptide(L)'
;MDNPLRFDYEAAYFADRALEGPYAIGTGLEMITFLVIPLLFFIYGCGTAVGDVRRRILKDRIVAQGAAAYVAGKVAVIALVSVAAVVLAALLSWGAAPILRALFVQANSHEFIYPVNDVGAGNPIAQVAFASAVAASFGLLGLFIGLVVRSMLIPCLAAGGLLLLLPFAGPYDPRNILTAAAEGIFNYWGGFNPRTPFPVWTELGVLLSGVALVLVALVSTAVWSRMSKFV
;
A
#
# COMPACT_ATOMS: atom_id res chain seq x y z
N MET A 1 29.65 -28.15 5.99
CA MET A 1 29.15 -27.42 7.17
C MET A 1 29.11 -25.96 6.78
N ASP A 2 27.93 -25.34 6.77
CA ASP A 2 27.83 -23.90 6.52
C ASP A 2 28.48 -23.14 7.68
N ASN A 3 29.29 -22.14 7.35
CA ASN A 3 29.91 -21.27 8.34
C ASN A 3 28.80 -20.50 9.08
N PRO A 4 28.60 -20.69 10.40
CA PRO A 4 27.51 -20.03 11.13
C PRO A 4 27.64 -18.51 11.10
N LEU A 5 28.87 -17.97 10.99
CA LEU A 5 29.13 -16.53 10.90
C LEU A 5 28.75 -15.93 9.55
N ARG A 6 28.50 -16.76 8.54
CA ARG A 6 28.10 -16.29 7.20
C ARG A 6 26.74 -15.58 7.24
N PHE A 7 25.78 -16.13 7.97
CA PHE A 7 24.44 -15.55 8.06
C PHE A 7 24.44 -14.20 8.76
N ASP A 8 25.19 -14.09 9.87
CA ASP A 8 25.34 -12.82 10.59
C ASP A 8 26.04 -11.76 9.74
N TYR A 9 27.04 -12.18 8.95
CA TYR A 9 27.74 -11.31 8.01
C TYR A 9 26.82 -10.80 6.88
N GLU A 10 26.05 -11.70 6.25
CA GLU A 10 25.09 -11.35 5.20
C GLU A 10 23.98 -10.43 5.75
N ALA A 11 23.47 -10.71 6.96
CA ALA A 11 22.47 -9.86 7.62
C ALA A 11 23.01 -8.45 7.93
N ALA A 12 24.26 -8.35 8.42
CA ALA A 12 24.91 -7.06 8.66
C ALA A 12 25.15 -6.28 7.36
N TYR A 13 25.55 -6.97 6.29
CA TYR A 13 25.71 -6.38 4.96
C TYR A 13 24.40 -5.78 4.46
N PHE A 14 23.30 -6.54 4.49
CA PHE A 14 22.00 -6.06 4.03
C PHE A 14 21.43 -4.94 4.91
N ALA A 15 21.70 -4.96 6.21
CA ALA A 15 21.33 -3.87 7.12
C ALA A 15 22.08 -2.56 6.83
N ASP A 16 23.38 -2.62 6.52
CA ASP A 16 24.13 -1.42 6.09
C ASP A 16 23.64 -0.93 4.73
N ARG A 17 23.43 -1.83 3.77
CA ARG A 17 22.90 -1.50 2.43
C ARG A 17 21.52 -0.87 2.50
N ALA A 18 20.65 -1.31 3.40
CA ALA A 18 19.32 -0.72 3.60
C ALA A 18 19.35 0.77 3.99
N LEU A 19 20.49 1.27 4.50
CA LEU A 19 20.70 2.68 4.82
C LEU A 19 21.35 3.48 3.68
N GLU A 20 21.49 2.89 2.49
CA GLU A 20 22.08 3.54 1.31
C GLU A 20 21.01 3.96 0.30
N GLY A 21 20.95 5.27 0.01
CA GLY A 21 20.19 5.90 -1.08
C GLY A 21 18.97 5.12 -1.60
N PRO A 22 19.06 4.44 -2.75
CA PRO A 22 17.92 3.74 -3.38
C PRO A 22 17.43 2.51 -2.61
N TYR A 23 18.27 1.82 -1.84
CA TYR A 23 17.86 0.69 -1.00
C TYR A 23 16.99 1.13 0.18
N ALA A 24 17.24 2.33 0.69
CA ALA A 24 16.43 2.90 1.77
C ALA A 24 14.98 3.03 1.33
N ILE A 25 14.73 3.59 0.13
CA ILE A 25 13.39 3.73 -0.43
C ILE A 25 12.66 2.38 -0.45
N GLY A 26 13.30 1.35 -1.01
CA GLY A 26 12.73 0.00 -1.05
C GLY A 26 12.41 -0.51 0.34
N THR A 27 13.40 -0.50 1.24
CA THR A 27 13.26 -0.98 2.62
C THR A 27 12.15 -0.26 3.39
N GLY A 28 12.06 1.07 3.24
CA GLY A 28 11.02 1.88 3.89
C GLY A 28 9.63 1.59 3.34
N LEU A 29 9.52 1.32 2.04
CA LEU A 29 8.25 1.01 1.39
C LEU A 29 7.80 -0.44 1.58
N GLU A 30 8.71 -1.39 1.75
CA GLU A 30 8.43 -2.83 1.85
C GLU A 30 7.33 -3.11 2.88
N MET A 31 7.61 -2.95 4.17
CA MET A 31 6.63 -3.28 5.23
C MET A 31 5.33 -2.49 5.10
N ILE A 32 5.41 -1.19 4.80
CA ILE A 32 4.22 -0.34 4.77
C ILE A 32 3.32 -0.69 3.58
N THR A 33 3.86 -1.12 2.44
CA THR A 33 3.07 -1.46 1.24
C THR A 33 2.17 -2.65 1.45
N PHE A 34 2.62 -3.69 2.18
CA PHE A 34 1.81 -4.90 2.39
C PHE A 34 0.91 -4.81 3.62
N LEU A 35 1.30 -4.04 4.65
CA LEU A 35 0.61 -4.07 5.94
C LEU A 35 -0.15 -2.78 6.24
N VAL A 36 0.49 -1.62 6.06
CA VAL A 36 -0.03 -0.33 6.54
C VAL A 36 -0.88 0.35 5.47
N ILE A 37 -0.35 0.48 4.25
CA ILE A 37 -0.97 1.18 3.14
C ILE A 37 -2.37 0.64 2.82
N PRO A 38 -2.60 -0.69 2.66
CA PRO A 38 -3.91 -1.22 2.32
C PRO A 38 -4.99 -0.79 3.32
N LEU A 39 -4.72 -0.95 4.61
CA LEU A 39 -5.68 -0.60 5.65
C LEU A 39 -5.83 0.92 5.80
N LEU A 40 -4.73 1.66 5.84
CA LEU A 40 -4.76 3.12 6.02
C LEU A 40 -5.50 3.81 4.88
N PHE A 41 -5.25 3.43 3.64
CA PHE A 41 -5.94 4.01 2.50
C PHE A 41 -7.38 3.56 2.39
N PHE A 42 -7.70 2.32 2.74
CA PHE A 42 -9.09 1.89 2.86
C PHE A 42 -9.88 2.74 3.87
N ILE A 43 -9.31 2.97 5.05
CA ILE A 43 -9.89 3.82 6.10
C ILE A 43 -10.05 5.26 5.59
N TYR A 44 -9.01 5.80 4.94
CA TYR A 44 -9.06 7.12 4.33
C TYR A 44 -10.19 7.22 3.30
N GLY A 45 -10.31 6.25 2.40
CA GLY A 45 -11.39 6.14 1.42
C GLY A 45 -12.77 6.16 2.06
N CYS A 46 -13.00 5.32 3.08
CA CYS A 46 -14.25 5.31 3.84
C CYS A 46 -14.53 6.67 4.52
N GLY A 47 -13.50 7.29 5.08
CA GLY A 47 -13.58 8.62 5.69
C GLY A 47 -13.98 9.70 4.67
N THR A 48 -13.36 9.68 3.47
CA THR A 48 -13.72 10.63 2.41
C THR A 48 -15.15 10.43 1.90
N ALA A 49 -15.64 9.19 1.84
CA ALA A 49 -17.02 8.89 1.44
C ALA A 49 -18.05 9.46 2.42
N VAL A 50 -17.83 9.28 3.72
CA VAL A 50 -18.82 9.58 4.77
C VAL A 50 -18.64 10.99 5.37
N GLY A 51 -17.49 11.63 5.13
CA GLY A 51 -17.14 12.94 5.73
C GLY A 51 -18.17 14.03 5.49
N ASP A 52 -18.66 14.16 4.25
CA ASP A 52 -19.64 15.21 3.90
C ASP A 52 -21.05 14.89 4.42
N VAL A 53 -21.38 13.60 4.56
CA VAL A 53 -22.63 13.14 5.19
C VAL A 53 -22.63 13.56 6.66
N ARG A 54 -21.54 13.29 7.38
CA ARG A 54 -21.39 13.66 8.80
C ARG A 54 -21.47 15.17 9.01
N ARG A 55 -20.91 15.96 8.09
CA ARG A 55 -20.92 17.42 8.14
C ARG A 55 -22.23 18.04 7.60
N ARG A 56 -23.17 17.24 7.12
CA ARG A 56 -24.45 17.68 6.53
C ARG A 56 -24.32 18.63 5.33
N ILE A 57 -23.18 18.59 4.62
CA ILE A 57 -22.90 19.43 3.44
C ILE A 57 -23.03 18.66 2.12
N LEU A 58 -23.37 17.36 2.18
CA LEU A 58 -23.50 16.51 0.99
C LEU A 58 -24.49 17.10 -0.02
N LYS A 59 -25.66 17.54 0.46
CA LYS A 59 -26.73 18.07 -0.39
C LYS A 59 -26.25 19.28 -1.17
N ASP A 60 -25.67 20.25 -0.47
CA ASP A 60 -25.22 21.52 -1.07
C ASP A 60 -24.14 21.26 -2.14
N ARG A 61 -23.22 20.33 -1.87
CA ARG A 61 -22.20 19.92 -2.84
C ARG A 61 -22.79 19.27 -4.08
N ILE A 62 -23.74 18.34 -3.92
CA ILE A 62 -24.38 17.64 -5.05
C ILE A 62 -25.23 18.62 -5.88
N VAL A 63 -25.94 19.55 -5.26
CA VAL A 63 -26.75 20.55 -5.97
C VAL A 63 -25.84 21.53 -6.74
N ALA A 64 -24.73 21.96 -6.13
CA ALA A 64 -23.82 22.91 -6.77
C ALA A 64 -22.99 22.31 -7.92
N GLN A 65 -22.53 21.07 -7.78
CA GLN A 65 -21.55 20.46 -8.70
C GLN A 65 -22.11 19.32 -9.56
N GLY A 66 -23.25 18.75 -9.17
CA GLY A 66 -23.78 17.53 -9.75
C GLY A 66 -23.16 16.26 -9.13
N ALA A 67 -23.92 15.18 -9.16
CA ALA A 67 -23.57 13.91 -8.51
C ALA A 67 -22.33 13.24 -9.13
N ALA A 68 -22.19 13.30 -10.45
CA ALA A 68 -21.06 12.69 -11.17
C ALA A 68 -19.75 13.41 -10.88
N ALA A 69 -19.73 14.74 -10.99
CA ALA A 69 -18.55 15.56 -10.71
C ALA A 69 -18.12 15.44 -9.23
N TYR A 70 -19.08 15.33 -8.31
CA TYR A 70 -18.80 15.09 -6.89
C TYR A 70 -18.03 13.78 -6.65
N VAL A 71 -18.49 12.66 -7.23
CA VAL A 71 -17.81 11.36 -7.08
C VAL A 71 -16.45 11.37 -7.78
N ALA A 72 -16.38 11.91 -9.00
CA ALA A 72 -15.14 12.03 -9.76
C ALA A 72 -14.09 12.85 -9.00
N GLY A 73 -14.51 13.94 -8.35
CA GLY A 73 -13.63 14.75 -7.49
C GLY A 73 -13.05 13.95 -6.32
N LYS A 74 -13.85 13.09 -5.67
CA LYS A 74 -13.34 12.21 -4.60
C LYS A 74 -12.36 11.16 -5.12
N VAL A 75 -12.66 10.53 -6.26
CA VAL A 75 -11.76 9.57 -6.92
C VAL A 75 -10.41 10.25 -7.23
N ALA A 76 -10.44 11.45 -7.80
CA ALA A 76 -9.23 12.22 -8.11
C ALA A 76 -8.44 12.57 -6.84
N VAL A 77 -9.11 13.02 -5.77
CA VAL A 77 -8.46 13.33 -4.49
C VAL A 77 -7.78 12.09 -3.90
N ILE A 78 -8.45 10.92 -3.93
CA ILE A 78 -7.85 9.69 -3.43
C ILE A 78 -6.63 9.30 -4.24
N ALA A 79 -6.71 9.35 -5.57
CA ALA A 79 -5.57 9.04 -6.43
C ALA A 79 -4.38 9.97 -6.16
N LEU A 80 -4.61 11.29 -6.09
CA LEU A 80 -3.57 12.28 -5.83
C LEU A 80 -2.95 12.11 -4.43
N VAL A 81 -3.77 11.94 -3.40
CA VAL A 81 -3.29 11.76 -2.02
C VAL A 81 -2.53 10.43 -1.87
N SER A 82 -2.93 9.39 -2.59
CA SER A 82 -2.23 8.10 -2.61
C SER A 82 -0.81 8.23 -3.14
N VAL A 83 -0.66 8.84 -4.31
CA VAL A 83 0.67 9.09 -4.89
C VAL A 83 1.49 10.01 -3.99
N ALA A 84 0.92 11.12 -3.53
CA ALA A 84 1.63 12.09 -2.69
C ALA A 84 2.12 11.47 -1.37
N ALA A 85 1.30 10.65 -0.70
CA ALA A 85 1.68 10.01 0.55
C ALA A 85 2.80 8.99 0.37
N VAL A 86 2.76 8.19 -0.71
CA VAL A 86 3.80 7.19 -1.01
C VAL A 86 5.10 7.88 -1.40
N VAL A 87 5.05 8.92 -2.24
CA VAL A 87 6.23 9.75 -2.56
C VAL A 87 6.81 10.37 -1.31
N LEU A 88 5.97 10.91 -0.42
CA LEU A 88 6.43 11.45 0.86
C LEU A 88 7.10 10.38 1.72
N ALA A 89 6.53 9.18 1.82
CA ALA A 89 7.13 8.06 2.57
C ALA A 89 8.49 7.65 1.97
N ALA A 90 8.60 7.58 0.64
CA ALA A 90 9.85 7.30 -0.05
C ALA A 90 10.91 8.38 0.21
N LEU A 91 10.54 9.66 0.14
CA LEU A 91 11.44 10.78 0.42
C LEU A 91 11.88 10.82 1.89
N LEU A 92 10.96 10.53 2.82
CA LEU A 92 11.28 10.43 4.24
C LEU A 92 12.26 9.28 4.50
N SER A 93 12.05 8.14 3.85
CA SER A 93 12.96 7.00 3.96
C SER A 93 14.36 7.32 3.40
N TRP A 94 14.41 7.90 2.20
CA TRP A 94 15.65 8.35 1.58
C TRP A 94 16.39 9.40 2.43
N GLY A 95 15.67 10.37 2.99
CA GLY A 95 16.25 11.43 3.83
C GLY A 95 16.64 10.97 5.24
N ALA A 96 15.92 10.01 5.82
CA ALA A 96 16.23 9.45 7.13
C ALA A 96 17.45 8.52 7.09
N ALA A 97 17.69 7.83 5.99
CA ALA A 97 18.77 6.86 5.83
C ALA A 97 20.17 7.40 6.21
N PRO A 98 20.66 8.55 5.70
CA PRO A 98 21.97 9.07 6.09
C PRO A 98 22.03 9.48 7.57
N ILE A 99 20.93 9.95 8.14
CA ILE A 99 20.85 10.32 9.56
C ILE A 99 20.96 9.07 10.42
N LEU A 100 20.20 8.02 10.09
CA LEU A 100 20.25 6.74 10.78
C LEU A 100 21.64 6.09 10.64
N ARG A 101 22.24 6.14 9.45
CA ARG A 101 23.61 5.65 9.23
C ARG A 101 24.60 6.36 10.13
N ALA A 102 24.58 7.69 10.18
CA ALA A 102 25.48 8.47 11.03
C ALA A 102 25.30 8.20 12.54
N LEU A 103 24.07 7.89 12.99
CA LEU A 103 23.77 7.61 14.39
C LEU A 103 24.18 6.20 14.82
N PHE A 104 23.99 5.20 13.96
CA PHE A 104 24.09 3.78 14.33
C PHE A 104 25.30 3.06 13.72
N VAL A 105 25.79 3.51 12.57
CA VAL A 105 26.97 2.96 11.90
C VAL A 105 28.13 3.93 12.15
N GLN A 106 28.78 3.79 13.32
CA GLN A 106 30.00 4.55 13.62
C GLN A 106 31.17 4.10 12.71
N ALA A 107 32.25 4.88 12.66
CA ALA A 107 33.43 4.78 11.77
C ALA A 107 34.15 3.41 11.67
N ASN A 108 33.67 2.37 12.34
CA ASN A 108 34.10 0.98 12.21
C ASN A 108 33.31 0.21 11.12
N SER A 109 32.82 0.91 10.09
CA SER A 109 32.35 0.26 8.86
C SER A 109 33.56 -0.34 8.15
N HIS A 110 34.07 -1.45 8.66
CA HIS A 110 34.98 -2.29 7.90
C HIS A 110 34.29 -2.58 6.57
N GLU A 111 34.97 -2.27 5.46
CA GLU A 111 34.48 -2.65 4.14
C GLU A 111 34.14 -4.14 4.17
N PHE A 112 32.97 -4.49 3.66
CA PHE A 112 32.57 -5.89 3.59
C PHE A 112 33.49 -6.61 2.56
N ILE A 113 34.55 -7.24 3.09
CA ILE A 113 35.64 -7.87 2.31
C ILE A 113 35.17 -9.12 1.54
N TYR A 114 34.15 -9.82 2.05
CA TYR A 114 33.65 -11.04 1.42
C TYR A 114 32.50 -10.70 0.47
N PRO A 115 32.49 -11.31 -0.74
CA PRO A 115 31.41 -11.07 -1.69
C PRO A 115 30.10 -11.64 -1.13
N VAL A 116 29.08 -10.78 -1.06
CA VAL A 116 27.70 -11.16 -0.79
C VAL A 116 26.94 -11.17 -2.12
N ASN A 117 26.03 -12.13 -2.30
CA ASN A 117 25.19 -12.21 -3.49
C ASN A 117 24.11 -11.10 -3.44
N ASP A 118 24.49 -9.89 -3.81
CA ASP A 118 23.64 -8.70 -3.86
C ASP A 118 23.03 -8.58 -5.27
N VAL A 119 21.71 -8.72 -5.37
CA VAL A 119 20.95 -8.60 -6.63
C VAL A 119 20.79 -7.12 -7.08
N GLY A 120 21.35 -6.19 -6.32
CA GLY A 120 21.27 -4.74 -6.52
C GLY A 120 20.03 -4.12 -5.91
N ALA A 121 19.98 -2.78 -5.90
CA ALA A 121 18.77 -2.05 -5.53
C ALA A 121 17.68 -2.28 -6.59
N GLY A 122 16.48 -2.61 -6.14
CA GLY A 122 15.30 -2.61 -7.01
C GLY A 122 15.05 -1.20 -7.57
N ASN A 123 14.30 -1.11 -8.67
CA ASN A 123 14.01 0.19 -9.27
C ASN A 123 13.09 1.02 -8.34
N PRO A 124 13.57 2.13 -7.75
CA PRO A 124 12.79 2.89 -6.77
C PRO A 124 11.52 3.51 -7.39
N ILE A 125 11.55 3.81 -8.70
CA ILE A 125 10.38 4.33 -9.42
C ILE A 125 9.30 3.23 -9.51
N ALA A 126 9.69 1.99 -9.80
CA ALA A 126 8.77 0.86 -9.86
C ALA A 126 8.16 0.58 -8.47
N GLN A 127 8.95 0.65 -7.41
CA GLN A 127 8.49 0.47 -6.02
C GLN A 127 7.48 1.55 -5.61
N VAL A 128 7.78 2.81 -5.90
CA VAL A 128 6.86 3.94 -5.64
C VAL A 128 5.58 3.81 -6.47
N ALA A 129 5.69 3.44 -7.75
CA ALA A 129 4.53 3.25 -8.61
C ALA A 129 3.64 2.10 -8.10
N PHE A 130 4.24 0.98 -7.73
CA PHE A 130 3.52 -0.17 -7.17
C PHE A 130 2.83 0.18 -5.86
N ALA A 131 3.54 0.76 -4.90
CA ALA A 131 2.97 1.17 -3.61
C ALA A 131 1.85 2.21 -3.79
N SER A 132 1.99 3.13 -4.75
CA SER A 132 0.96 4.11 -5.10
C SER A 132 -0.28 3.44 -5.70
N ALA A 133 -0.10 2.45 -6.56
CA ALA A 133 -1.20 1.68 -7.14
C ALA A 133 -1.96 0.90 -6.06
N VAL A 134 -1.26 0.29 -5.09
CA VAL A 134 -1.86 -0.37 -3.93
C VAL A 134 -2.66 0.65 -3.09
N ALA A 135 -2.04 1.78 -2.74
CA ALA A 135 -2.70 2.85 -1.97
C ALA A 135 -3.98 3.34 -2.65
N ALA A 136 -3.92 3.65 -3.95
CA ALA A 136 -5.06 4.10 -4.72
C ALA A 136 -6.15 3.02 -4.81
N SER A 137 -5.78 1.76 -5.04
CA SER A 137 -6.74 0.65 -5.16
C SER A 137 -7.54 0.46 -3.88
N PHE A 138 -6.86 0.38 -2.73
CA PHE A 138 -7.53 0.24 -1.44
C PHE A 138 -8.29 1.51 -1.03
N GLY A 139 -7.78 2.69 -1.36
CA GLY A 139 -8.48 3.96 -1.15
C GLY A 139 -9.80 4.03 -1.92
N LEU A 140 -9.78 3.61 -3.19
CA LEU A 140 -10.98 3.58 -4.02
C LEU A 140 -11.96 2.50 -3.56
N LEU A 141 -11.50 1.31 -3.17
CA LEU A 141 -12.34 0.30 -2.52
C LEU A 141 -13.04 0.87 -1.29
N GLY A 142 -12.28 1.52 -0.41
CA GLY A 142 -12.80 2.17 0.80
C GLY A 142 -13.83 3.25 0.48
N LEU A 143 -13.58 4.08 -0.55
CA LEU A 143 -14.53 5.10 -1.01
C LEU A 143 -15.85 4.47 -1.45
N PHE A 144 -15.79 3.50 -2.37
CA PHE A 144 -16.99 2.95 -2.97
C PHE A 144 -17.81 2.12 -1.98
N ILE A 145 -17.17 1.39 -1.08
CA ILE A 145 -17.86 0.70 0.02
C ILE A 145 -18.46 1.73 0.99
N GLY A 146 -17.71 2.77 1.36
CA GLY A 146 -18.16 3.83 2.25
C GLY A 146 -19.37 4.60 1.70
N LEU A 147 -19.46 4.82 0.39
CA LEU A 147 -20.60 5.48 -0.26
C LEU A 147 -21.91 4.69 -0.09
N VAL A 148 -21.82 3.36 -0.13
CA VAL A 148 -23.00 2.47 0.02
C VAL A 148 -23.36 2.29 1.48
N VAL A 149 -22.38 1.95 2.32
CA VAL A 149 -22.62 1.59 3.73
C VAL A 149 -22.97 2.82 4.58
N ARG A 150 -22.54 4.03 4.17
CA ARG A 150 -22.70 5.29 4.93
C ARG A 150 -22.15 5.25 6.36
N SER A 151 -21.26 4.30 6.63
CA SER A 151 -20.55 4.17 7.90
C SER A 151 -19.08 3.92 7.60
N MET A 152 -18.22 4.53 8.40
CA MET A 152 -16.79 4.29 8.37
C MET A 152 -16.42 3.07 9.24
N LEU A 153 -17.10 2.89 10.37
CA LEU A 153 -16.67 1.92 11.39
C LEU A 153 -16.79 0.47 10.90
N ILE A 154 -17.96 0.10 10.39
CA ILE A 154 -18.25 -1.28 9.95
C ILE A 154 -17.29 -1.76 8.84
N PRO A 155 -17.14 -1.05 7.71
CA PRO A 155 -16.26 -1.52 6.65
C PRO A 155 -14.78 -1.50 7.08
N CYS A 156 -14.35 -0.55 7.89
CA CYS A 156 -12.98 -0.51 8.38
C CYS A 156 -12.67 -1.67 9.34
N LEU A 157 -13.60 -2.04 10.23
CA LEU A 157 -13.44 -3.22 11.09
C LEU A 157 -13.40 -4.50 10.28
N ALA A 158 -14.26 -4.63 9.27
CA ALA A 158 -14.25 -5.77 8.35
C ALA A 158 -12.92 -5.85 7.58
N ALA A 159 -12.43 -4.73 7.03
CA ALA A 159 -11.16 -4.67 6.33
C ALA A 159 -9.97 -4.97 7.27
N GLY A 160 -9.97 -4.45 8.49
CA GLY A 160 -8.95 -4.76 9.49
C GLY A 160 -8.92 -6.25 9.84
N GLY A 161 -10.09 -6.85 10.06
CA GLY A 161 -10.20 -8.29 10.30
C GLY A 161 -9.72 -9.13 9.11
N LEU A 162 -10.18 -8.80 7.90
CA LEU A 162 -9.80 -9.50 6.67
C LEU A 162 -8.32 -9.38 6.35
N LEU A 163 -7.75 -8.18 6.47
CA LEU A 163 -6.37 -7.92 6.06
C LEU A 163 -5.36 -8.38 7.10
N LEU A 164 -5.62 -8.16 8.39
CA LEU A 164 -4.64 -8.35 9.46
C LEU A 164 -4.85 -9.61 10.31
N LEU A 165 -6.08 -10.11 10.46
CA LEU A 165 -6.39 -11.19 11.41
C LEU A 165 -6.66 -12.53 10.74
N LEU A 166 -7.37 -12.54 9.61
CA LEU A 166 -7.74 -13.78 8.95
C LEU A 166 -6.55 -14.39 8.19
N PRO A 167 -6.40 -15.72 8.18
CA PRO A 167 -5.39 -16.38 7.34
C PRO A 167 -5.69 -16.14 5.86
N PHE A 168 -4.70 -16.36 5.01
CA PHE A 168 -4.87 -16.24 3.55
C PHE A 168 -5.88 -17.30 3.08
N ALA A 169 -6.92 -16.86 2.39
CA ALA A 169 -8.05 -17.71 2.01
C ALA A 169 -7.73 -18.66 0.84
N GLY A 170 -6.63 -18.43 0.12
CA GLY A 170 -6.18 -19.26 -1.01
C GLY A 170 -5.30 -18.49 -1.99
N PRO A 171 -5.04 -19.06 -3.18
CA PRO A 171 -4.16 -18.45 -4.19
C PRO A 171 -4.61 -17.07 -4.68
N TYR A 172 -5.93 -16.88 -4.84
CA TYR A 172 -6.51 -15.62 -5.30
C TYR A 172 -6.95 -14.70 -4.16
N ASP A 173 -6.45 -14.91 -2.93
CA ASP A 173 -6.60 -13.90 -1.87
C ASP A 173 -5.91 -12.60 -2.32
N PRO A 174 -6.54 -11.41 -2.18
CA PRO A 174 -5.96 -10.14 -2.62
C PRO A 174 -4.59 -9.86 -1.99
N ARG A 175 -4.34 -10.35 -0.77
CA ARG A 175 -3.02 -10.24 -0.12
C ARG A 175 -1.99 -11.13 -0.80
N ASN A 176 -2.38 -12.34 -1.22
CA ASN A 176 -1.51 -13.26 -1.94
C ASN A 176 -1.15 -12.73 -3.33
N ILE A 177 -2.13 -12.21 -4.05
CA ILE A 177 -1.93 -11.58 -5.37
C ILE A 177 -0.98 -10.40 -5.23
N LEU A 178 -1.16 -9.57 -4.19
CA LEU A 178 -0.32 -8.41 -3.94
C LEU A 178 1.13 -8.81 -3.59
N THR A 179 1.34 -9.85 -2.77
CA THR A 179 2.68 -10.39 -2.50
C THR A 179 3.32 -11.00 -3.74
N ALA A 180 2.56 -11.75 -4.55
CA ALA A 180 3.07 -12.33 -5.80
C ALA A 180 3.40 -11.28 -6.86
N ALA A 181 2.57 -10.23 -6.98
CA ALA A 181 2.81 -9.13 -7.93
C ALA A 181 3.99 -8.24 -7.54
N ALA A 182 4.41 -8.30 -6.28
CA ALA A 182 5.57 -7.58 -5.80
C ALA A 182 6.89 -8.33 -5.98
N GLU A 183 6.84 -9.63 -6.32
CA GLU A 183 8.05 -10.40 -6.64
C GLU A 183 8.79 -9.74 -7.81
N GLY A 184 10.06 -9.40 -7.60
CA GLY A 184 10.88 -8.69 -8.58
C GLY A 184 10.70 -7.16 -8.61
N ILE A 185 9.81 -6.60 -7.79
CA ILE A 185 9.72 -5.14 -7.56
C ILE A 185 10.44 -4.78 -6.25
N PHE A 186 10.17 -5.54 -5.20
CA PHE A 186 10.83 -5.44 -3.91
C PHE A 186 11.81 -6.58 -3.74
N ASN A 187 12.89 -6.28 -3.02
CA ASN A 187 14.00 -7.21 -2.83
C ASN A 187 14.07 -7.73 -1.39
N TYR A 188 13.27 -7.16 -0.47
CA TYR A 188 13.09 -7.62 0.90
C TYR A 188 14.40 -7.67 1.70
N TRP A 189 15.17 -6.58 1.64
CA TRP A 189 16.46 -6.43 2.34
C TRP A 189 16.29 -6.22 3.85
N GLY A 190 15.15 -5.66 4.26
CA GLY A 190 14.90 -5.36 5.66
C GLY A 190 14.49 -6.59 6.48
N GLY A 191 14.16 -6.35 7.75
CA GLY A 191 13.58 -7.39 8.62
C GLY A 191 12.16 -7.83 8.22
N PHE A 192 11.58 -7.21 7.19
CA PHE A 192 10.28 -7.59 6.66
C PHE A 192 10.46 -8.57 5.50
N ASN A 193 10.08 -9.83 5.73
CA ASN A 193 9.99 -10.84 4.69
C ASN A 193 8.53 -11.29 4.59
N PRO A 194 7.80 -10.90 3.52
CA PRO A 194 6.43 -11.35 3.35
C PRO A 194 6.43 -12.88 3.22
N ARG A 195 5.33 -13.49 3.64
CA ARG A 195 5.13 -14.92 3.41
C ARG A 195 5.32 -15.22 1.92
N THR A 196 6.00 -16.31 1.61
CA THR A 196 6.08 -16.83 0.25
C THR A 196 4.66 -17.04 -0.30
N PRO A 197 4.33 -16.43 -1.45
CA PRO A 197 2.98 -16.49 -1.98
C PRO A 197 2.62 -17.93 -2.36
N PHE A 198 1.35 -18.28 -2.19
CA PHE A 198 0.81 -19.48 -2.81
C PHE A 198 0.95 -19.36 -4.34
N PRO A 199 1.23 -20.49 -5.04
CA PRO A 199 1.28 -20.49 -6.50
C PRO A 199 -0.01 -19.91 -7.09
N VAL A 200 0.12 -18.79 -7.80
CA VAL A 200 -1.00 -18.07 -8.41
C VAL A 200 -0.56 -17.54 -9.77
N TRP A 201 -1.51 -17.46 -10.70
CA TRP A 201 -1.27 -16.75 -11.95
C TRP A 201 -1.39 -15.24 -11.70
N THR A 202 -0.26 -14.59 -11.46
CA THR A 202 -0.19 -13.21 -10.99
C THR A 202 -0.89 -12.21 -11.90
N GLU A 203 -0.68 -12.28 -13.22
CA GLU A 203 -1.30 -11.36 -14.18
C GLU A 203 -2.82 -11.48 -14.17
N LEU A 204 -3.34 -12.71 -14.11
CA LEU A 204 -4.77 -12.96 -13.99
C LEU A 204 -5.31 -12.45 -12.65
N GLY A 205 -4.59 -12.67 -11.55
CA GLY A 205 -4.98 -12.16 -10.22
C GLY A 205 -5.08 -10.63 -10.17
N VAL A 206 -4.09 -9.93 -10.73
CA VAL A 206 -4.10 -8.47 -10.84
C VAL A 206 -5.26 -7.99 -11.72
N LEU A 207 -5.48 -8.64 -12.87
CA LEU A 207 -6.62 -8.33 -13.75
C LEU A 207 -7.96 -8.50 -13.04
N LEU A 208 -8.18 -9.63 -12.35
CA LEU A 208 -9.40 -9.89 -11.59
C LEU A 208 -9.61 -8.86 -10.48
N SER A 209 -8.55 -8.43 -9.81
CA SER A 209 -8.60 -7.38 -8.79
C SER A 209 -9.02 -6.04 -9.38
N GLY A 210 -8.49 -5.68 -10.55
CA GLY A 210 -8.88 -4.48 -11.29
C GLY A 210 -10.35 -4.52 -11.75
N VAL A 211 -10.79 -5.66 -12.30
CA VAL A 211 -12.19 -5.87 -12.69
C VAL A 211 -13.12 -5.78 -11.48
N ALA A 212 -12.75 -6.41 -10.36
CA ALA A 212 -13.53 -6.33 -9.12
C ALA A 212 -13.66 -4.89 -8.62
N LEU A 213 -12.58 -4.10 -8.66
CA LEU A 213 -12.63 -2.68 -8.30
C LEU A 213 -13.59 -1.89 -9.19
N VAL A 214 -13.55 -2.10 -10.51
CA VAL A 214 -14.47 -1.45 -11.46
C VAL A 214 -15.91 -1.86 -11.18
N LEU A 215 -16.18 -3.15 -10.93
CA LEU A 215 -17.51 -3.63 -10.59
C LEU A 215 -18.03 -3.01 -9.29
N VAL A 216 -17.19 -2.93 -8.25
CA VAL A 216 -17.53 -2.25 -6.99
C VAL A 216 -17.83 -0.78 -7.25
N ALA A 217 -17.04 -0.09 -8.07
CA ALA A 217 -17.28 1.30 -8.43
C ALA A 217 -18.65 1.50 -9.13
N LEU A 218 -18.96 0.66 -10.11
CA LEU A 218 -20.23 0.73 -10.87
C LEU A 218 -21.43 0.42 -9.97
N VAL A 219 -21.37 -0.65 -9.18
CA VAL A 219 -22.45 -1.05 -8.27
C VAL A 219 -22.65 0.03 -7.20
N SER A 220 -21.57 0.51 -6.58
CA SER A 220 -21.66 1.53 -5.54
C SER A 220 -22.22 2.85 -6.05
N THR A 221 -21.81 3.29 -7.24
CA THR A 221 -22.35 4.51 -7.85
C THR A 221 -23.80 4.36 -8.24
N ALA A 222 -24.19 3.22 -8.82
CA ALA A 222 -25.59 2.90 -9.13
C ALA A 222 -26.46 2.90 -7.87
N VAL A 223 -26.05 2.19 -6.81
CA VAL A 223 -26.77 2.15 -5.53
C VAL A 223 -26.86 3.56 -4.94
N TRP A 224 -25.74 4.26 -4.80
CA TRP A 224 -25.69 5.61 -4.23
C TRP A 224 -26.55 6.62 -4.99
N SER A 225 -26.64 6.52 -6.31
CA SER A 225 -27.48 7.38 -7.14
C SER A 225 -28.97 7.25 -6.83
N ARG A 226 -29.42 6.06 -6.41
CA ARG A 226 -30.81 5.74 -6.08
C ARG A 226 -31.15 6.01 -4.62
N MET A 227 -30.14 6.15 -3.75
CA MET A 227 -30.37 6.41 -2.34
C MET A 227 -30.89 7.83 -2.12
N SER A 228 -31.77 7.99 -1.13
CA SER A 228 -32.15 9.32 -0.62
C SER A 228 -30.89 10.08 -0.19
N LYS A 229 -30.64 11.20 -0.86
CA LYS A 229 -29.61 12.19 -0.50
C LYS A 229 -30.17 13.24 0.48
N PHE A 230 -31.44 13.11 0.83
CA PHE A 230 -32.26 14.04 1.58
C PHE A 230 -32.76 13.33 2.84
N VAL A 231 -31.87 13.18 3.83
CA VAL A 231 -32.20 12.90 5.23
C VAL A 231 -31.40 13.88 6.06
#